data_AF-N4XSP4-F1
#
_entry.id   AF-N4XSP4-F1
#
_cell.length_a   1.000
_cell.length_b   1.000
_cell.length_c   1.000
_cell.angle_alpha   90.00
_cell.angle_beta   90.00
_cell.angle_gamma   90.00
#
_symmetry.space_group_name_H-M   'P 1'
#
loop_
_entity.id
_entity.type
_entity.pdbx_description
1 polymer ?
#
loop_
_entity_poly.entity_id
_entity_poly.type
_entity_poly.pdbx_seq_one_letter_code
_entity_poly.pdbx_strand_id
1 'polypeptide(L)'
;MIGPDCKDCPVCQEELAKIAAEGGEIPIKTHCGHIIGKNCLRAWVKSWDGDGKPGSPTCPLCRAQLSLSLLYQDIESLPLVEQIELLPSEVQPIARDWVAYARSDEALDREVDAFLLEARQEDIYGCYGVELGDMLARLETRRLKFIEYQKALQTVLAGMQTD
;
A
#
# COMPACT_ATOMS: atom_id res chain seq x y z
N MET A 1 15.66 29.22 -1.27
CA MET A 1 14.79 29.14 -2.46
C MET A 1 15.54 28.36 -3.52
N ILE A 2 15.11 27.14 -3.83
CA ILE A 2 15.61 26.34 -4.96
C ILE A 2 14.53 26.45 -6.05
N GLY A 3 14.96 26.80 -7.27
CA GLY A 3 14.10 27.21 -8.38
C GLY A 3 13.25 26.10 -9.01
N PRO A 4 12.40 26.43 -10.01
CA PRO A 4 11.25 25.63 -10.44
C PRO A 4 11.57 24.40 -11.32
N ASP A 5 12.85 24.14 -11.62
CA ASP A 5 13.27 23.11 -12.58
C ASP A 5 14.07 21.99 -11.90
N CYS A 6 13.52 21.37 -10.85
CA CYS A 6 14.07 20.16 -10.24
C CYS A 6 13.88 18.93 -11.14
N LYS A 7 14.59 18.89 -12.28
CA LYS A 7 14.64 17.72 -13.17
C LYS A 7 15.65 16.69 -12.70
N ASP A 8 16.58 17.06 -11.82
CA ASP A 8 17.66 16.17 -11.39
C ASP A 8 17.43 15.66 -9.97
N CYS A 9 17.88 14.44 -9.72
CA CYS A 9 17.85 13.83 -8.41
C CYS A 9 18.78 14.61 -7.46
N PRO A 10 18.30 15.11 -6.30
CA PRO A 10 19.11 15.89 -5.38
C PRO A 10 20.23 15.10 -4.68
N VAL A 11 20.30 13.79 -4.88
CA VAL A 11 21.31 12.90 -4.27
C VAL A 11 22.45 12.60 -5.24
N CYS A 12 22.15 12.11 -6.44
CA CYS A 12 23.17 11.78 -7.45
C CYS A 12 23.35 12.83 -8.55
N GLN A 13 22.45 13.82 -8.64
CA GLN A 13 22.40 14.85 -9.68
C GLN A 13 22.16 14.29 -11.10
N GLU A 14 21.64 13.07 -11.22
CA GLU A 14 21.21 12.49 -12.50
C GLU A 14 19.77 12.89 -12.84
N GLU A 15 19.44 12.92 -14.13
CA GLU A 15 18.11 13.30 -14.63
C GLU A 15 17.03 12.31 -14.14
N LEU A 16 15.94 12.85 -13.62
CA LEU A 16 14.75 12.11 -13.23
C LEU A 16 13.91 11.82 -14.47
N ALA A 17 13.54 10.55 -14.66
CA ALA A 17 12.69 10.13 -15.76
C ALA A 17 11.29 10.78 -15.67
N LYS A 18 10.77 11.29 -16.78
CA LYS A 18 9.38 11.81 -16.82
C LYS A 18 8.37 10.68 -16.92
N ILE A 19 8.78 9.56 -17.52
CA ILE A 19 8.02 8.31 -17.65
C ILE A 19 8.95 7.13 -17.42
N ALA A 20 8.45 6.03 -16.85
CA ALA A 20 9.27 4.86 -16.49
C ALA A 20 9.99 4.18 -17.67
N ALA A 21 9.62 4.50 -18.92
CA ALA A 21 10.25 3.99 -20.14
C ALA A 21 11.47 4.82 -20.60
N GLU A 22 11.68 6.01 -20.03
CA GLU A 22 12.89 6.80 -20.25
C GLU A 22 13.98 6.30 -19.29
N GLY A 23 15.20 6.10 -19.78
CA GLY A 23 16.32 5.51 -19.02
C GLY A 23 16.87 6.33 -17.84
N GLY A 24 16.12 7.32 -17.36
CA GLY A 24 16.46 8.14 -16.19
C GLY A 24 15.99 7.53 -14.87
N GLU A 25 16.32 8.18 -13.75
CA GLU A 25 15.94 7.67 -12.43
C GLU A 25 14.46 7.95 -12.14
N ILE A 26 13.69 6.95 -11.71
CA ILE A 26 12.25 7.12 -11.44
C ILE A 26 12.05 8.09 -10.25
N PRO A 27 11.33 9.21 -10.41
CA PRO A 27 11.12 10.16 -9.32
C PRO A 27 10.12 9.64 -8.28
N ILE A 28 10.49 9.73 -7.01
CA ILE A 28 9.63 9.38 -5.86
C ILE A 28 9.42 10.64 -5.01
N LYS A 29 8.16 11.02 -4.80
CA LYS A 29 7.81 12.09 -3.86
C LYS A 29 7.62 11.50 -2.46
N THR A 30 8.49 11.91 -1.54
CA THR A 30 8.40 11.55 -0.11
C THR A 30 7.22 12.28 0.58
N HIS A 31 6.75 11.77 1.71
CA HIS A 31 5.68 12.43 2.48
C HIS A 31 6.06 13.83 3.00
N CYS A 32 7.36 14.13 3.12
CA CYS A 32 7.85 15.46 3.47
C CYS A 32 7.89 16.44 2.27
N GLY A 33 7.43 16.00 1.09
CA GLY A 33 7.27 16.81 -0.11
C GLY A 33 8.47 16.83 -1.07
N HIS A 34 9.63 16.31 -0.65
CA HIS A 34 10.83 16.26 -1.49
C HIS A 34 10.77 15.13 -2.51
N ILE A 35 11.20 15.41 -3.74
CA ILE A 35 11.32 14.45 -4.84
C ILE A 35 12.77 13.96 -4.91
N ILE A 36 12.95 12.65 -4.88
CA ILE A 36 14.25 11.99 -4.94
C ILE A 36 14.12 10.83 -5.91
N GLY A 37 15.18 10.53 -6.66
CA GLY A 37 15.20 9.36 -7.50
C GLY A 37 15.15 8.06 -6.69
N LYS A 38 14.45 7.07 -7.23
CA LYS A 38 14.10 5.81 -6.55
C LYS A 38 15.31 5.02 -6.07
N ASN A 39 16.34 4.89 -6.90
CA ASN A 39 17.52 4.09 -6.58
C ASN A 39 18.34 4.76 -5.48
N CYS A 40 18.50 6.08 -5.55
CA CYS A 40 19.13 6.92 -4.54
C CYS A 40 18.40 6.84 -3.21
N LEU A 41 17.07 6.98 -3.22
CA LEU A 41 16.25 6.86 -2.02
C LEU A 41 16.36 5.45 -1.41
N ARG A 42 16.34 4.40 -2.24
CA ARG A 42 16.50 3.01 -1.80
C ARG A 42 17.89 2.75 -1.20
N ALA A 43 18.95 3.20 -1.86
CA ALA A 43 20.32 3.08 -1.35
C ALA A 43 20.49 3.83 -0.03
N TRP A 44 19.92 5.03 0.06
CA TRP A 44 19.90 5.82 1.29
C TRP A 44 19.21 5.07 2.42
N VAL A 45 18.02 4.50 2.21
CA VAL A 45 17.34 3.78 3.29
C VAL A 45 18.12 2.50 3.68
N LYS A 46 18.64 1.74 2.71
CA LYS A 46 19.44 0.52 2.98
C LYS A 46 20.71 0.80 3.80
N SER A 47 21.30 1.99 3.69
CA SER A 47 22.48 2.33 4.50
C SER A 47 22.17 2.48 5.99
N TRP A 48 20.90 2.60 6.37
CA TRP A 48 20.48 2.64 7.79
C TRP A 48 20.39 1.23 8.39
N ASP A 49 20.09 0.21 7.58
CA ASP A 49 20.01 -1.19 8.04
C ASP A 49 21.40 -1.79 8.33
N GLY A 50 22.43 -1.39 7.58
CA GLY A 50 23.79 -1.95 7.69
C GLY A 50 24.65 -1.40 8.84
N ASP A 51 24.26 -0.27 9.43
CA ASP A 51 25.12 0.51 10.35
C ASP A 51 24.87 0.20 11.84
N GLY A 52 23.97 -0.73 12.17
CA GLY A 52 23.62 -1.05 13.55
C GLY A 52 23.06 0.16 14.33
N LYS A 53 22.63 1.21 13.63
CA LYS A 53 22.03 2.40 14.23
C LYS A 53 20.55 2.12 14.49
N PRO A 54 20.10 2.02 15.75
CA PRO A 54 18.69 1.93 16.06
C PRO A 54 18.03 3.25 15.64
N GLY A 55 17.32 3.24 14.51
CA GLY A 55 16.67 4.44 14.01
C GLY A 55 15.90 4.21 12.72
N SER A 56 14.83 4.97 12.55
CA SER A 56 14.10 5.07 11.29
C SER A 56 14.90 5.86 10.26
N PRO A 57 14.83 5.51 8.96
CA PRO A 57 15.44 6.32 7.91
C PRO A 57 14.88 7.74 7.91
N THR A 58 15.70 8.71 7.54
CA THR A 58 15.29 10.13 7.45
C THR A 58 15.48 10.66 6.03
N CYS A 59 14.73 11.69 5.64
CA CYS A 59 14.85 12.31 4.33
C CYS A 59 16.24 12.95 4.18
N PRO A 60 16.99 12.69 3.09
CA PRO A 60 18.31 13.28 2.90
C PRO A 60 18.28 14.81 2.77
N LEU A 61 17.14 15.42 2.42
CA LEU A 61 17.02 16.88 2.24
C LEU A 61 16.62 17.61 3.53
N CYS A 62 15.66 17.08 4.28
CA CYS A 62 15.11 17.79 5.45
C CYS A 62 15.18 17.01 6.77
N ARG A 63 15.73 15.78 6.73
CA ARG A 63 15.85 14.87 7.88
C ARG A 63 14.54 14.49 8.56
N ALA A 64 13.39 14.78 7.94
CA ALA A 64 12.10 14.26 8.39
C ALA A 64 12.11 12.73 8.36
N GLN A 65 11.53 12.10 9.37
CA GLN A 65 11.45 10.64 9.47
C GLN A 65 10.67 10.06 8.30
N LEU A 66 11.28 9.14 7.53
CA LEU A 66 10.66 8.45 6.41
C LEU A 66 9.93 7.20 6.90
N SER A 67 8.73 6.95 6.37
CA SER A 67 8.05 5.68 6.56
C SER A 67 8.69 4.59 5.69
N LEU A 68 8.94 3.42 6.28
CA LEU A 68 9.55 2.26 5.64
C LEU A 68 8.74 1.71 4.45
N SER A 69 7.49 2.13 4.27
CA SER A 69 6.63 1.76 3.14
C SER A 69 7.23 2.07 1.76
N LEU A 70 8.21 2.97 1.66
CA LEU A 70 8.87 3.32 0.39
C LEU A 70 9.93 2.30 -0.09
N LEU A 71 10.36 1.36 0.77
CA LEU A 71 11.28 0.28 0.38
C LEU A 71 10.59 -0.89 -0.33
N TYR A 72 9.27 -0.96 -0.25
CA TYR A 72 8.52 -2.19 -0.47
C TYR A 72 7.79 -2.24 -1.80
N GLN A 73 8.49 -1.92 -2.90
CA GLN A 73 8.06 -2.49 -4.19
C GLN A 73 8.46 -3.96 -4.34
N ASP A 74 9.38 -4.44 -3.50
CA ASP A 74 9.78 -5.85 -3.52
C ASP A 74 8.73 -6.71 -2.75
N ILE A 75 7.98 -6.17 -1.76
CA ILE A 75 6.88 -6.91 -1.09
C ILE A 75 5.68 -7.10 -1.99
N GLU A 76 5.27 -6.10 -2.78
CA GLU A 76 4.16 -6.28 -3.74
C GLU A 76 4.47 -7.35 -4.81
N SER A 77 5.76 -7.65 -5.03
CA SER A 77 6.22 -8.73 -5.92
C SER A 77 6.36 -10.10 -5.25
N LEU A 78 6.40 -10.15 -3.91
CA LEU A 78 6.44 -11.41 -3.17
C LEU A 78 5.05 -12.06 -3.19
N PRO A 79 4.97 -13.39 -3.40
CA PRO A 79 3.73 -14.12 -3.20
C PRO A 79 3.11 -13.75 -1.84
N LEU A 80 1.79 -13.53 -1.80
CA LEU A 80 1.10 -13.12 -0.57
C LEU A 80 1.36 -14.04 0.62
N VAL A 81 1.64 -15.31 0.36
CA VAL A 81 2.06 -16.29 1.38
C VAL A 81 3.37 -15.85 2.05
N GLU A 82 4.38 -15.47 1.28
CA GLU A 82 5.67 -15.00 1.81
C GLU A 82 5.54 -13.69 2.57
N GLN A 83 4.63 -12.80 2.14
CA GLN A 83 4.33 -11.57 2.87
C GLN A 83 3.72 -11.86 4.25
N ILE A 84 2.88 -12.89 4.37
CA ILE A 84 2.29 -13.30 5.64
C ILE A 84 3.34 -13.89 6.57
N GLU A 85 4.32 -14.65 6.08
CA GLU A 85 5.41 -15.20 6.91
C GLU A 85 6.26 -14.10 7.58
N LEU A 86 6.28 -12.88 7.03
CA LEU A 86 6.98 -11.73 7.61
C LEU A 86 6.24 -11.11 8.81
N LEU A 87 4.98 -11.48 9.03
CA LEU A 87 4.20 -10.98 10.15
C LEU A 87 4.56 -11.75 11.45
N PRO A 88 4.38 -11.12 12.63
CA PRO A 88 4.50 -11.81 13.91
C PRO A 88 3.66 -13.09 13.94
N SER A 89 4.19 -14.17 14.55
CA SER A 89 3.56 -15.51 14.59
C SER A 89 2.12 -15.47 15.08
N GLU A 90 1.82 -14.54 15.99
CA GLU A 90 0.52 -14.34 16.63
C GLU A 90 -0.50 -13.72 15.64
N VAL A 91 -0.01 -12.95 14.67
CA VAL A 91 -0.80 -12.24 13.65
C VAL A 91 -1.00 -13.08 12.40
N GLN A 92 -0.04 -13.94 12.06
CA GLN A 92 -0.10 -14.81 10.88
C GLN A 92 -1.43 -15.56 10.68
N PRO A 93 -2.01 -16.25 11.69
CA PRO A 93 -3.26 -16.99 11.49
C PRO A 93 -4.42 -16.06 11.09
N ILE A 94 -4.53 -14.89 11.73
CA ILE A 94 -5.56 -13.90 11.42
C ILE A 94 -5.38 -13.37 9.99
N ALA A 95 -4.14 -13.09 9.59
CA ALA A 95 -3.82 -12.63 8.25
C ALA A 95 -4.15 -13.68 7.18
N ARG A 96 -3.86 -14.97 7.41
CA ARG A 96 -4.20 -16.06 6.48
C ARG A 96 -5.71 -16.20 6.32
N ASP A 97 -6.44 -16.24 7.43
CA ASP A 97 -7.90 -16.40 7.41
C ASP A 97 -8.56 -15.21 6.72
N TRP A 98 -8.08 -13.99 6.99
CA TRP A 98 -8.56 -12.79 6.32
C TRP A 98 -8.31 -12.83 4.80
N VAL A 99 -7.10 -13.19 4.38
CA VAL A 99 -6.75 -13.30 2.95
C VAL A 99 -7.59 -14.37 2.26
N ALA A 100 -7.78 -15.53 2.89
CA ALA A 100 -8.61 -16.60 2.36
C ALA A 100 -10.06 -16.14 2.18
N TYR A 101 -10.63 -15.46 3.18
CA TYR A 101 -11.97 -14.90 3.10
C TYR A 101 -12.09 -13.78 2.06
N ALA A 102 -11.11 -12.87 1.99
CA ALA A 102 -11.11 -11.79 1.02
C ALA A 102 -11.09 -12.32 -0.42
N ARG A 103 -10.51 -13.51 -0.65
CA ARG A 103 -10.45 -14.16 -1.96
C ARG A 103 -11.56 -15.19 -2.20
N SER A 104 -12.40 -15.49 -1.22
CA SER A 104 -13.38 -16.57 -1.36
C SER A 104 -14.58 -16.22 -2.23
N ASP A 105 -14.81 -14.92 -2.52
CA ASP A 105 -15.99 -14.45 -3.26
C ASP A 105 -15.62 -13.60 -4.48
N GLU A 106 -14.80 -14.18 -5.36
CA GLU A 106 -14.45 -13.59 -6.67
C GLU A 106 -15.67 -13.38 -7.58
N ALA A 107 -16.79 -14.04 -7.30
CA ALA A 107 -18.03 -13.86 -8.03
C ALA A 107 -18.68 -12.52 -7.67
N LEU A 108 -18.79 -12.21 -6.38
CA LEU A 108 -19.24 -10.89 -5.92
C LEU A 108 -18.30 -9.78 -6.41
N ASP A 109 -16.99 -9.99 -6.38
CA ASP A 109 -16.03 -8.99 -6.89
C ASP A 109 -16.29 -8.64 -8.36
N ARG A 110 -16.46 -9.66 -9.21
CA ARG A 110 -16.77 -9.47 -10.64
C ARG A 110 -18.14 -8.83 -10.87
N GLU A 111 -19.12 -9.17 -10.04
CA GLU A 111 -20.48 -8.62 -10.13
C GLU A 111 -20.50 -7.12 -9.78
N VAL A 112 -19.77 -6.72 -8.75
CA VAL A 112 -19.60 -5.32 -8.36
C VAL A 112 -18.86 -4.54 -9.44
N ASP A 113 -17.77 -5.09 -9.97
CA ASP A 113 -17.02 -4.45 -11.06
C ASP A 113 -17.87 -4.26 -12.31
N ALA A 114 -18.63 -5.29 -12.70
CA ALA A 114 -19.55 -5.21 -13.83
C ALA A 114 -20.62 -4.13 -13.60
N PHE A 115 -21.24 -4.12 -12.42
CA PHE A 115 -22.24 -3.11 -12.06
C PHE A 115 -21.67 -1.68 -12.10
N LEU A 116 -20.46 -1.45 -11.59
CA LEU A 116 -19.81 -0.14 -11.62
C LEU A 116 -19.44 0.30 -13.05
N LEU A 117 -19.08 -0.64 -13.92
CA LEU A 117 -18.78 -0.37 -15.33
C LEU A 117 -20.06 -0.06 -16.12
N GLU A 118 -21.15 -0.77 -15.83
CA GLU A 118 -22.48 -0.53 -16.41
C GLU A 118 -23.07 0.80 -15.95
N ALA A 119 -23.02 1.10 -14.65
CA ALA A 119 -23.48 2.39 -14.09
C ALA A 119 -22.69 3.60 -14.62
N ARG A 120 -21.48 3.40 -15.15
CA ARG A 120 -20.70 4.45 -15.84
C ARG A 120 -21.20 4.71 -17.26
N GLN A 121 -21.85 3.72 -17.89
CA GLN A 121 -22.36 3.79 -19.25
C GLN A 121 -23.81 4.29 -19.32
N GLU A 122 -24.60 4.05 -18.27
CA GLU A 122 -25.95 4.59 -18.16
C GLU A 122 -25.97 6.03 -17.59
N ASP A 123 -26.89 6.86 -18.11
CA ASP A 123 -27.20 8.16 -17.52
C ASP A 123 -27.76 7.94 -16.10
N ILE A 124 -27.48 8.85 -15.16
CA ILE A 124 -27.70 8.77 -13.70
C ILE A 124 -29.17 8.43 -13.27
N TYR A 125 -30.08 8.29 -14.22
CA TYR A 125 -31.51 8.02 -14.07
C TYR A 125 -31.93 6.55 -14.21
N GLY A 126 -30.99 5.60 -14.25
CA GLY A 126 -31.29 4.16 -14.22
C GLY A 126 -32.05 3.73 -12.96
N CYS A 127 -33.07 2.88 -13.13
CA CYS A 127 -33.77 2.25 -12.01
C CYS A 127 -32.96 1.05 -11.50
N TYR A 128 -32.00 1.30 -10.61
CA TYR A 128 -31.23 0.25 -9.93
C TYR A 128 -32.16 -0.50 -8.95
N GLY A 129 -32.81 -1.56 -9.42
CA GLY A 129 -33.85 -2.30 -8.72
C GLY A 129 -33.35 -3.15 -7.53
N VAL A 130 -34.06 -4.24 -7.24
CA VAL A 130 -33.77 -5.19 -6.15
C VAL A 130 -32.35 -5.77 -6.19
N GLU A 131 -31.76 -5.87 -7.39
CA GLU A 131 -30.41 -6.39 -7.62
C GLU A 131 -29.32 -5.55 -6.92
N LEU A 132 -29.45 -4.21 -6.93
CA LEU A 132 -28.54 -3.35 -6.18
C LEU A 132 -28.71 -3.55 -4.67
N GLY A 133 -29.94 -3.73 -4.19
CA GLY A 133 -30.22 -3.99 -2.78
C GLY A 133 -29.55 -5.27 -2.28
N ASP A 134 -29.67 -6.35 -3.06
CA ASP A 134 -29.07 -7.65 -2.76
C ASP A 134 -27.53 -7.58 -2.80
N MET A 135 -26.97 -6.87 -3.78
CA MET A 135 -25.53 -6.63 -3.88
C MET A 135 -25.00 -5.84 -2.67
N LEU A 136 -25.69 -4.77 -2.28
CA LEU A 136 -25.33 -3.96 -1.10
C LEU A 136 -25.40 -4.78 0.19
N ALA A 137 -26.40 -5.66 0.34
CA ALA A 137 -26.50 -6.54 1.51
C ALA A 137 -25.33 -7.54 1.60
N ARG A 138 -24.90 -8.09 0.46
CA ARG A 138 -23.71 -8.96 0.37
C ARG A 138 -22.42 -8.19 0.69
N LEU A 139 -22.28 -6.96 0.20
CA LEU A 139 -21.16 -6.08 0.52
C LEU A 139 -21.12 -5.71 2.01
N GLU A 140 -22.27 -5.40 2.62
CA GLU A 140 -22.35 -5.12 4.05
C GLU A 140 -21.98 -6.34 4.89
N THR A 141 -22.41 -7.54 4.49
CA THR A 141 -21.98 -8.79 5.13
C THR A 141 -20.47 -8.95 5.11
N ARG A 142 -19.84 -8.68 3.96
CA ARG A 142 -18.38 -8.74 3.81
C ARG A 142 -17.66 -7.68 4.65
N ARG A 143 -18.21 -6.46 4.70
CA ARG A 143 -17.72 -5.37 5.56
C ARG A 143 -17.76 -5.74 7.03
N LEU A 144 -18.86 -6.33 7.51
CA LEU A 144 -18.98 -6.78 8.89
C LEU A 144 -17.92 -7.84 9.23
N LYS A 145 -17.66 -8.78 8.30
CA LYS A 145 -16.58 -9.74 8.48
C LYS A 145 -15.20 -9.09 8.53
N PHE A 146 -14.94 -8.07 7.73
CA PHE A 146 -13.69 -7.30 7.83
C PHE A 146 -13.53 -6.62 9.19
N ILE A 147 -14.60 -6.08 9.76
CA ILE A 147 -14.58 -5.50 11.10
C ILE A 147 -14.24 -6.55 12.16
N GLU A 148 -14.70 -7.79 12.02
CA GLU A 148 -14.33 -8.89 12.92
C GLU A 148 -12.82 -9.19 12.88
N TYR A 149 -12.24 -9.32 11.68
CA TYR A 149 -10.80 -9.52 11.53
C TYR A 149 -9.99 -8.36 12.12
N GLN A 150 -10.43 -7.12 11.89
CA GLN A 150 -9.78 -5.94 12.47
C GLN A 150 -9.79 -5.96 13.99
N LYS A 151 -10.92 -6.33 14.61
CA LYS A 151 -11.03 -6.47 16.07
C LYS A 151 -10.10 -7.57 16.59
N ALA A 152 -10.08 -8.74 15.93
CA ALA A 152 -9.20 -9.84 16.32
C ALA A 152 -7.73 -9.42 16.28
N LEU A 153 -7.32 -8.69 15.23
CA LEU A 153 -5.97 -8.15 15.10
C LEU A 153 -5.65 -7.16 16.23
N GLN A 154 -6.56 -6.24 16.55
CA GLN A 154 -6.38 -5.30 17.65
C GLN A 154 -6.22 -5.99 19.01
N THR A 155 -6.97 -7.07 19.25
CA THR A 155 -6.83 -7.87 20.48
C THR A 155 -5.46 -8.52 20.58
N VAL A 156 -4.97 -9.13 19.50
CA VAL A 156 -3.62 -9.73 19.48
C VAL A 156 -2.54 -8.68 19.69
N LEU A 157 -2.60 -7.57 18.95
CA LEU A 157 -1.63 -6.47 19.08
C LEU A 157 -1.62 -5.86 20.48
N ALA A 158 -2.78 -5.76 21.15
CA ALA A 158 -2.86 -5.29 22.52
C ALA A 158 -2.20 -6.27 23.51
N GLY A 159 -2.37 -7.58 23.31
CA GLY A 159 -1.70 -8.60 24.12
C GLY A 159 -0.18 -8.60 23.97
N MET A 160 0.32 -8.29 22.77
CA MET A 160 1.76 -8.17 22.50
C MET A 160 2.42 -6.93 23.13
N GLN A 161 1.64 -5.93 23.56
CA GLN A 161 2.16 -4.71 24.20
C GLN A 161 2.25 -4.81 25.73
N THR A 162 1.69 -5.88 26.30
CA THR A 162 1.59 -6.10 27.75
C THR A 162 2.63 -7.08 28.30
N ASP A 163 3.46 -7.66 27.43
CA ASP A 163 4.57 -8.58 27.73
C ASP A 163 5.93 -7.89 27.50
#